data_AF-A0A2T4UC00-F1
#
_entry.id   AF-A0A2T4UC00-F1
#
_cell.length_a   1.000
_cell.length_b   1.000
_cell.length_c   1.000
_cell.angle_alpha   90.00
_cell.angle_beta   90.00
_cell.angle_gamma   90.00
#
_symmetry.space_group_name_H-M   'P 1'
#
loop_
_entity.id
_entity.type
_entity.pdbx_description
1 polymer ?
#
loop_
_entity_poly.entity_id
_entity_poly.type
_entity_poly.pdbx_seq_one_letter_code
_entity_poly.pdbx_strand_id
1 'polypeptide(L)'
;MFSKLSRRARSSGAPPVAGPGPAPAGGPFAGMTAGAFPALVPGRAPVVLPPDPLEQLERLALLHQHGALTDDEFRQQKTKLLDEL
;
A
#
# COMPACT_ATOMS: atom_id res chain seq x y z
N MET A 1 -27.31 35.60 25.51
CA MET A 1 -27.78 36.01 24.16
C MET A 1 -27.13 35.06 23.15
N PHE A 2 -27.90 34.14 22.57
CA PHE A 2 -27.41 33.07 21.69
C PHE A 2 -27.34 33.55 20.22
N SER A 3 -26.13 33.56 19.64
CA SER A 3 -25.93 33.90 18.23
C SER A 3 -26.07 32.68 17.32
N LYS A 4 -27.25 32.59 16.71
CA LYS A 4 -27.60 32.25 15.31
C LYS A 4 -26.72 31.23 14.55
N LEU A 5 -27.32 30.06 14.41
CA LEU A 5 -27.18 29.03 13.38
C LEU A 5 -27.40 29.58 11.95
N SER A 6 -26.39 29.50 11.08
CA SER A 6 -26.54 29.74 9.64
C SER A 6 -26.38 28.44 8.85
N ARG A 7 -27.54 27.83 8.54
CA ARG A 7 -27.73 26.79 7.52
C ARG A 7 -27.15 27.28 6.19
N ARG A 8 -26.10 26.62 5.68
CA ARG A 8 -25.71 26.78 4.27
C ARG A 8 -26.49 25.77 3.43
N ALA A 9 -27.19 26.35 2.47
CA ALA A 9 -28.16 25.73 1.59
C ALA A 9 -27.55 24.65 0.69
N ARG A 10 -28.39 23.64 0.43
CA ARG A 10 -28.30 22.67 -0.66
C ARG A 10 -28.43 23.38 -2.02
N SER A 11 -27.55 23.05 -2.95
CA SER A 11 -27.72 23.13 -4.41
C SER A 11 -27.41 21.70 -4.88
N SER A 12 -28.36 20.86 -5.31
CA SER A 12 -29.27 20.92 -6.47
C SER A 12 -28.55 21.14 -7.79
N GLY A 13 -28.54 20.09 -8.62
CA GLY A 13 -28.14 20.17 -10.03
C GLY A 13 -27.59 18.87 -10.60
N ALA A 14 -28.43 17.85 -10.80
CA ALA A 14 -28.18 16.78 -11.77
C ALA A 14 -29.18 16.90 -12.92
N PRO A 15 -28.73 16.78 -14.17
CA PRO A 15 -29.51 16.05 -15.15
C PRO A 15 -28.75 14.82 -15.72
N PRO A 16 -29.45 13.71 -16.03
CA PRO A 16 -28.89 12.54 -16.68
C PRO A 16 -28.88 12.72 -18.21
N VAL A 17 -27.78 12.39 -18.88
CA VAL A 17 -27.77 12.19 -20.34
C VAL A 17 -27.25 10.79 -20.66
N ALA A 18 -28.19 9.90 -20.94
CA ALA A 18 -27.95 8.66 -21.66
C ALA A 18 -28.01 8.97 -23.16
N GLY A 19 -26.92 8.73 -23.87
CA GLY A 19 -26.85 8.72 -25.33
C GLY A 19 -26.07 7.48 -25.78
N PRO A 20 -26.57 6.69 -26.75
CA PRO A 20 -25.92 5.47 -27.20
C PRO A 20 -24.82 5.82 -28.21
N GLY A 21 -23.57 5.56 -27.85
CA GLY A 21 -22.42 5.66 -28.76
C GLY A 21 -22.20 4.34 -29.51
N PRO A 22 -21.90 4.39 -30.83
CA PRO A 22 -22.01 3.25 -31.73
C PRO A 22 -20.95 2.18 -31.51
N ALA A 23 -21.33 0.93 -31.78
CA ALA A 23 -20.44 -0.22 -31.89
C ALA A 23 -19.32 0.03 -32.91
N PRO A 24 -18.05 -0.35 -32.64
CA PRO A 24 -17.01 -0.33 -33.66
C PRO A 24 -17.27 -1.48 -34.65
N ALA A 25 -17.70 -1.11 -35.85
CA ALA A 25 -17.65 -1.95 -37.03
C ALA A 25 -16.19 -2.28 -37.35
N GLY A 26 -15.91 -3.56 -37.61
CA GLY A 26 -14.56 -4.08 -37.79
C GLY A 26 -13.83 -3.58 -39.04
N GLY A 27 -12.51 -3.62 -38.95
CA GLY A 27 -11.57 -3.56 -40.07
C GLY A 27 -10.22 -4.18 -39.65
N PRO A 28 -9.61 -5.07 -40.46
CA PRO A 28 -8.44 -5.85 -40.05
C PRO A 28 -7.17 -5.03 -40.28
N PHE A 29 -6.58 -4.50 -39.21
CA PHE A 29 -5.17 -4.06 -39.26
C PHE A 29 -4.26 -5.29 -39.16
N ALA A 30 -4.14 -5.98 -40.30
CA ALA A 30 -3.01 -6.85 -40.57
C ALA A 30 -1.75 -5.97 -40.66
N GLY A 31 -0.80 -6.19 -39.76
CA GLY A 31 0.53 -5.59 -39.84
C GLY A 31 0.83 -4.57 -38.75
N MET A 32 0.93 -5.03 -37.49
CA MET A 32 1.82 -4.38 -36.53
C MET A 32 2.61 -5.44 -35.78
N THR A 33 3.91 -5.37 -36.03
CA THR A 33 4.93 -6.35 -35.68
C THR A 33 5.21 -6.33 -34.19
N ALA A 34 5.45 -7.51 -33.62
CA ALA A 34 6.44 -7.73 -32.56
C ALA A 34 6.46 -6.72 -31.41
N GLY A 35 5.44 -6.76 -30.55
CA GLY A 35 5.62 -6.41 -29.14
C GLY A 35 5.92 -7.69 -28.36
N ALA A 36 7.19 -8.05 -28.27
CA ALA A 36 7.64 -9.06 -27.31
C ALA A 36 7.25 -8.55 -25.91
N PHE A 37 6.17 -9.09 -25.34
CA PHE A 37 5.87 -8.90 -23.94
C PHE A 37 7.09 -9.38 -23.15
N PRO A 38 7.70 -8.56 -22.28
CA PRO A 38 8.68 -9.09 -21.36
C PRO A 38 7.97 -10.18 -20.56
N ALA A 39 8.38 -11.42 -20.78
CA ALA A 39 7.99 -12.52 -19.92
C ALA A 39 8.21 -12.06 -18.48
N LEU A 40 7.18 -12.13 -17.64
CA LEU A 40 7.35 -11.98 -16.20
C LEU A 40 8.38 -13.01 -15.77
N VAL A 41 9.63 -12.59 -15.66
CA VAL A 41 10.66 -13.32 -14.92
C VAL A 41 10.11 -13.34 -13.49
N PRO A 42 9.87 -14.52 -12.90
CA PRO A 42 9.49 -14.61 -11.49
C PRO A 42 10.50 -13.78 -10.70
N GLY A 43 10.02 -12.65 -10.19
CA GLY A 43 10.83 -11.73 -9.42
C GLY A 43 11.48 -12.52 -8.31
N ARG A 44 12.81 -12.59 -8.36
CA ARG A 44 13.64 -13.15 -7.30
C ARG A 44 13.19 -12.50 -6.01
N ALA A 45 12.48 -13.25 -5.15
CA ALA A 45 12.13 -12.77 -3.82
C ALA A 45 13.44 -12.28 -3.18
N PRO A 46 13.47 -11.08 -2.55
CA PRO A 46 14.65 -10.66 -1.85
C PRO A 46 15.02 -11.78 -0.89
N VAL A 47 16.23 -12.31 -1.05
CA VAL A 47 16.79 -13.28 -0.12
C VAL A 47 17.00 -12.49 1.17
N VAL A 48 15.99 -12.48 2.03
CA VAL A 48 16.12 -12.00 3.40
C VAL A 48 16.96 -13.04 4.08
N LEU A 49 18.28 -12.81 4.09
CA LEU A 49 19.17 -13.49 5.02
C LEU A 49 18.54 -13.38 6.41
N PRO A 50 18.53 -14.45 7.22
CA PRO A 50 18.09 -14.38 8.60
C PRO A 50 18.83 -13.18 9.22
N PRO A 51 18.11 -12.14 9.66
CA PRO A 51 18.80 -10.96 10.16
C PRO A 51 19.66 -11.40 11.34
N ASP A 52 20.93 -10.98 11.34
CA ASP A 52 21.82 -11.29 12.45
C ASP A 52 21.12 -10.93 13.76
N PRO A 53 21.25 -11.75 14.82
CA PRO A 53 20.56 -11.50 16.08
C PRO A 53 20.89 -10.10 16.64
N LEU A 54 22.07 -9.57 16.34
CA LEU A 54 22.44 -8.19 16.64
C LEU A 54 21.66 -7.14 15.83
N GLU A 55 21.44 -7.35 14.52
CA GLU A 55 20.59 -6.47 13.70
C GLU A 55 19.13 -6.50 14.16
N GLN A 56 18.65 -7.66 14.63
CA GLN A 56 17.30 -7.78 15.17
C GLN A 56 17.15 -6.97 16.46
N LEU A 57 18.14 -7.01 17.35
CA LEU A 57 18.17 -6.18 18.56
C LEU A 57 18.17 -4.68 18.23
N GLU A 58 18.88 -4.26 17.18
CA GLU A 58 18.91 -2.85 16.75
C GLU A 58 17.54 -2.40 16.22
N ARG A 59 16.87 -3.23 15.41
CA ARG A 59 15.49 -2.95 14.94
C ARG A 59 14.49 -2.87 16.09
N LEU A 60 14.61 -3.75 17.10
CA LEU A 60 13.77 -3.68 18.29
C LEU A 60 13.99 -2.39 19.07
N ALA A 61 15.24 -1.93 19.20
CA ALA A 61 15.56 -0.68 19.88
C ALA A 61 14.96 0.53 19.14
N LEU A 62 15.02 0.53 17.80
CA LEU A 62 14.38 1.58 16.99
C LEU A 62 12.86 1.60 17.17
N LEU A 63 12.21 0.43 17.14
CA LEU A 63 10.76 0.33 17.35
C LEU A 63 10.33 0.82 18.74
N HIS A 64 11.12 0.51 19.77
CA HIS A 64 10.91 1.01 21.13
C HIS A 64 11.09 2.54 21.21
N GLN A 65 12.13 3.09 20.59
CA GLN A 65 12.35 4.54 20.53
C GLN A 65 11.23 5.28 19.79
N HIS A 66 10.64 4.66 18.76
CA HIS A 66 9.48 5.19 18.06
C HIS A 66 8.15 5.02 18.82
N GLY A 67 8.17 4.37 19.98
CA GLY A 67 6.97 4.09 20.79
C GLY A 67 6.04 3.06 20.15
N ALA A 68 6.52 2.29 19.17
CA ALA A 68 5.78 1.19 18.55
C ALA A 68 5.72 -0.05 19.46
N LEU A 69 6.65 -0.13 20.42
CA LEU A 69 6.71 -1.17 21.46
C LEU A 69 6.73 -0.51 22.83
N THR A 70 6.05 -1.12 23.80
CA THR A 70 6.17 -0.77 25.21
C THR A 70 7.49 -1.31 25.80
N ASP A 71 7.95 -0.76 26.93
CA ASP A 71 9.15 -1.22 27.62
C ASP A 71 9.11 -2.72 27.96
N ASP A 72 7.93 -3.22 28.36
CA ASP A 72 7.73 -4.63 28.68
C ASP A 72 7.86 -5.52 27.44
N GLU A 73 7.28 -5.12 26.31
CA GLU A 73 7.38 -5.86 25.04
C GLU A 73 8.82 -5.86 24.51
N PHE A 74 9.51 -4.72 24.59
CA PHE A 74 10.91 -4.62 24.19
C PHE A 74 11.79 -5.56 25.03
N ARG A 75 11.60 -5.60 26.36
CA ARG A 75 12.33 -6.51 27.24
C ARG A 75 12.06 -7.98 26.91
N GLN A 76 10.80 -8.36 26.70
CA GLN A 76 10.45 -9.74 26.37
C GLN A 76 11.09 -10.19 25.05
N GLN A 77 11.05 -9.36 24.01
CA GLN A 77 11.64 -9.71 22.71
C GLN A 77 13.17 -9.69 22.76
N LYS A 78 13.77 -8.74 23.48
CA LYS A 78 15.22 -8.72 23.72
C LYS A 78 15.70 -9.98 24.46
N THR A 79 15.00 -10.40 25.51
CA THR A 79 15.38 -11.63 26.24
C THR A 79 15.29 -12.85 25.35
N LYS A 80 14.20 -12.99 24.58
CA LYS A 80 14.05 -14.12 23.64
C LYS A 80 15.20 -14.20 22.64
N LEU A 81 15.59 -13.07 22.04
CA LEU A 81 16.69 -13.04 21.08
C LEU A 81 18.04 -13.36 21.70
N LEU A 82 18.25 -13.00 22.97
CA LEU A 82 19.50 -13.32 23.69
C LEU A 82 19.56 -14.79 24.12
N ASP A 83 18.42 -15.45 24.35
CA ASP A 83 18.34 -16.89 24.64
C ASP A 83 18.56 -17.77 23.39
N GLU A 84 18.27 -17.23 22.20
CA GLU A 84 18.47 -17.93 20.91
C GLU A 84 19.90 -17.78 20.32
N LEU A 85 20.76 -17.02 21.00
CA LEU A 85 22.18 -16.77 20.66
C LEU A 85 23.11 -17.81 21.31
#